data_AF-A0A7K4H1F0-F1
#
_entry.id   AF-A0A7K4H1F0-F1
#
_cell.length_a   1.000
_cell.length_b   1.000
_cell.length_c   1.000
_cell.angle_alpha   90.00
_cell.angle_beta   90.00
_cell.angle_gamma   90.00
#
_symmetry.space_group_name_H-M   'P 1'
#
loop_
_entity.id
_entity.type
_entity.pdbx_description
1 polymer ?
#
loop_
_entity_poly.entity_id
_entity_poly.type
_entity_poly.pdbx_seq_one_letter_code
_entity_poly.pdbx_strand_id
1 'polypeptide(L)'
;MFNISRIENEKDKTGECPECGGKIIINSFENICKECGLVINNFYRESSFIFHDLKNRNSMSKQYVALGERTDFVGGLGSFIDYEKSKYLKDKSGKLLPPSEQKLFRRLKKNYAQFLRIKNHETEYRIFNILNKISLYLNLNKNIRNNAAYYYKKIVKNEEKVINNISLIAFCIFFAARKEYHNAPITINEISDAFQNFGHRVNPRLILRDGIRYKHYLNNDSIPHKSEDYLIRLVNEVTTHECLKERIDKKGAFWSKQEFQNKLIIKCREILEDLPMWKRGGRNPFILMGAIIYLADKLLAKKYRQKAILTQKIISEATKIAEYSIRDHYVNLLKPIFIN
;
A
#
# COMPACT_ATOMS: atom_id res chain seq x y z
N MET A 1 12.98 8.80 -13.15
CA MET A 1 13.67 9.65 -14.14
C MET A 1 14.63 8.77 -14.90
N PHE A 2 14.25 8.33 -16.10
CA PHE A 2 15.14 7.54 -16.96
C PHE A 2 15.51 8.36 -18.18
N ASN A 3 16.82 8.43 -18.42
CA ASN A 3 17.43 9.12 -19.55
C ASN A 3 16.85 8.57 -20.85
N ILE A 4 16.06 9.41 -21.51
CA ILE A 4 15.67 9.25 -22.90
C ILE A 4 17.00 9.22 -23.68
N SER A 5 17.23 8.13 -24.41
CA SER A 5 18.38 7.94 -25.28
C SER A 5 18.52 9.13 -26.21
N ARG A 6 19.41 10.06 -25.84
CA ARG A 6 19.88 11.12 -26.72
C ARG A 6 20.68 10.44 -27.82
N ILE A 7 20.19 10.53 -29.05
CA ILE A 7 21.10 10.49 -30.19
C ILE A 7 21.70 11.89 -30.20
N GLU A 8 22.82 12.06 -29.48
CA GLU A 8 23.60 13.29 -29.53
C GLU A 8 24.27 13.34 -30.90
N ASN A 9 23.73 14.16 -31.82
CA ASN A 9 24.58 14.78 -32.83
C ASN A 9 25.44 15.80 -32.08
N GLU A 10 26.73 15.51 -31.89
CA GLU A 10 27.67 16.23 -31.01
C GLU A 10 27.98 17.69 -31.42
N LYS A 11 27.28 18.30 -32.40
CA LYS A 11 27.64 19.62 -32.93
C LYS A 11 26.85 20.82 -32.45
N ASP A 12 25.69 20.66 -31.79
CA ASP A 12 24.87 21.80 -31.33
C ASP A 12 24.68 21.78 -29.79
N LYS A 13 25.73 22.13 -29.05
CA LYS A 13 25.72 22.23 -27.57
C LYS A 13 25.67 23.65 -27.01
N THR A 14 25.37 24.65 -27.82
CA THR A 14 25.02 26.00 -27.34
C THR A 14 23.51 26.14 -27.43
N GLY A 15 22.81 26.31 -26.30
CA GLY A 15 21.35 26.50 -26.25
C GLY A 15 20.89 27.85 -26.82
N GLU A 16 21.63 28.37 -27.79
CA GLU A 16 21.58 29.70 -28.38
C GLU A 16 21.41 29.55 -29.88
N CYS A 17 20.63 30.45 -30.47
CA CYS A 17 20.34 30.44 -31.90
C CYS A 17 21.63 30.72 -32.70
N PRO A 18 21.96 29.90 -33.71
CA PRO A 18 23.16 30.10 -34.53
C PRO A 18 23.13 31.41 -35.34
N GLU A 19 21.93 31.95 -35.61
CA GLU A 19 21.75 33.17 -36.41
C GLU A 19 21.79 34.45 -35.57
N CYS A 20 21.05 34.49 -34.45
CA CYS A 20 20.89 35.71 -33.66
C CYS A 20 21.42 35.63 -32.23
N GLY A 21 21.96 34.48 -31.79
CA GLY A 21 22.33 34.24 -30.40
C GLY A 21 21.14 34.13 -29.43
N GLY A 22 19.92 34.35 -29.91
CA GLY A 22 18.71 34.37 -29.10
C GLY A 22 18.34 33.02 -28.49
N LYS A 23 17.57 33.05 -27.41
CA LYS A 23 17.20 31.84 -26.66
C LYS A 23 16.29 30.91 -27.46
N ILE A 24 16.65 29.62 -27.49
CA ILE A 24 15.84 28.56 -28.10
C ILE A 24 14.72 28.15 -27.13
N ILE A 25 13.48 28.15 -27.62
CA ILE A 25 12.29 27.67 -26.92
C ILE A 25 11.70 26.45 -27.64
N ILE A 26 10.99 25.60 -26.90
CA ILE A 26 10.27 24.46 -27.46
C ILE A 26 8.83 24.92 -27.72
N ASN A 27 8.40 24.91 -28.97
CA ASN A 27 7.01 25.19 -29.34
C ASN A 27 6.52 24.09 -30.26
N SER A 28 5.38 23.47 -29.94
CA SER A 28 4.71 22.48 -30.80
C SER A 28 5.65 21.44 -31.44
N PHE A 29 6.54 20.82 -30.64
CA PHE A 29 7.49 19.77 -31.05
C PHE A 29 8.70 20.24 -31.89
N GLU A 30 8.93 21.54 -31.98
CA GLU A 30 10.08 22.13 -32.68
C GLU A 30 10.88 23.02 -31.73
N ASN A 31 12.20 23.06 -31.96
CA ASN A 31 13.08 24.01 -31.30
C ASN A 31 13.15 25.29 -32.13
N ILE A 32 12.51 26.34 -31.63
CA ILE A 32 12.37 27.62 -32.32
C ILE A 32 13.12 28.70 -31.53
N CYS A 33 13.90 29.55 -32.20
CA CYS A 33 14.41 30.75 -31.56
C CYS A 33 13.28 31.72 -31.25
N LYS A 34 13.18 32.20 -30.00
CA LYS A 34 12.13 33.15 -29.60
C LYS A 34 12.24 34.50 -30.33
N GLU A 35 13.45 34.90 -30.71
CA GLU A 35 13.73 36.24 -31.22
C GLU A 35 13.62 36.32 -32.75
N CYS A 36 14.24 35.39 -33.49
CA CYS A 36 14.20 35.41 -34.95
C CYS A 36 13.23 34.38 -35.56
N GLY A 37 12.64 33.48 -34.76
CA GLY A 37 11.74 32.44 -35.27
C GLY A 37 12.44 31.28 -35.99
N LEU A 38 13.78 31.23 -36.00
CA LEU A 38 14.52 30.16 -36.66
C LEU A 38 14.21 28.79 -36.03
N VAL A 39 13.76 27.86 -36.85
CA VAL A 39 13.57 26.46 -36.46
C VAL A 39 14.90 25.73 -36.62
N ILE A 40 15.51 25.35 -35.49
CA ILE A 40 16.87 24.80 -35.44
C ILE A 40 16.84 23.27 -35.64
N ASN A 41 15.82 22.60 -35.11
CA ASN A 41 15.66 21.15 -35.22
C ASN A 41 14.18 20.74 -35.16
N ASN A 42 13.78 19.81 -36.02
CA ASN A 42 12.48 19.14 -35.96
C ASN A 42 12.59 17.91 -35.06
N PHE A 43 11.95 17.91 -33.88
CA PHE A 43 11.85 16.69 -33.07
C PHE A 43 10.64 15.87 -33.51
N TYR A 44 10.84 14.92 -34.42
CA TYR A 44 9.92 13.78 -34.47
C TYR A 44 10.35 12.76 -33.42
N ARG A 45 9.53 12.59 -32.39
CA ARG A 45 9.42 11.31 -31.64
C ARG A 45 8.16 11.30 -30.78
N GLU A 46 7.02 11.02 -31.41
CA GLU A 46 6.17 10.04 -30.75
C GLU A 46 6.94 8.72 -30.79
N SER A 47 7.19 8.08 -29.65
CA SER A 47 7.76 6.75 -29.66
C SER A 47 6.89 5.85 -30.54
N SER A 48 7.51 5.06 -31.42
CA SER A 48 6.81 4.07 -32.27
C SER A 48 6.04 3.03 -31.44
N PHE A 49 6.35 2.96 -30.14
CA PHE A 49 5.67 2.19 -29.14
C PHE A 49 5.01 3.08 -28.09
N ILE A 50 3.87 2.66 -27.55
CA ILE A 50 3.24 3.33 -26.40
C ILE A 50 3.68 2.63 -25.12
N PHE A 51 4.19 3.42 -24.17
CA PHE A 51 4.33 2.96 -22.79
C PHE A 51 3.01 3.19 -22.04
N HIS A 52 2.40 2.10 -21.59
CA HIS A 52 1.35 2.12 -20.56
C HIS A 52 0.16 3.06 -20.86
N ASP A 53 -0.69 2.72 -21.84
CA ASP A 53 -1.95 3.46 -22.03
C ASP A 53 -3.16 2.57 -21.71
N LEU A 54 -3.89 2.96 -20.66
CA LEU A 54 -5.14 2.33 -20.23
C LEU A 54 -6.37 3.04 -20.81
N LYS A 55 -6.21 4.17 -21.51
CA LYS A 55 -7.35 5.02 -21.90
C LYS A 55 -7.63 5.03 -23.40
N ASN A 56 -6.64 4.85 -24.28
CA ASN A 56 -6.88 4.77 -25.73
C ASN A 56 -6.90 3.33 -26.25
N ARG A 57 -8.11 2.77 -26.43
CA ARG A 57 -8.31 1.46 -27.08
C ARG A 57 -8.14 1.48 -28.61
N ASN A 58 -7.98 2.66 -29.22
CA ASN A 58 -8.02 2.84 -30.68
C ASN A 58 -6.65 3.07 -31.37
N SER A 59 -5.52 2.79 -30.71
CA SER A 59 -4.21 2.89 -31.36
C SER A 59 -3.79 1.56 -32.02
N MET A 60 -4.43 1.21 -33.13
CA MET A 60 -4.09 0.04 -33.94
C MET A 60 -2.67 0.12 -34.55
N SER A 61 -2.05 1.31 -34.58
CA SER A 61 -0.79 1.61 -35.27
C SER A 61 0.45 1.70 -34.37
N LYS A 62 0.32 1.66 -33.03
CA LYS A 62 1.46 1.81 -32.13
C LYS A 62 1.74 0.49 -31.39
N GLN A 63 2.98 0.00 -31.46
CA GLN A 63 3.36 -1.25 -30.80
C GLN A 63 3.27 -1.06 -29.27
N TYR A 64 2.46 -1.86 -28.58
CA TYR A 64 2.47 -1.83 -27.12
C TYR A 64 3.66 -2.61 -26.59
N VAL A 65 4.53 -1.94 -25.85
CA VAL A 65 5.63 -2.57 -25.12
C VAL A 65 5.39 -2.32 -23.64
N ALA A 66 5.10 -3.38 -22.89
CA ALA A 66 5.16 -3.31 -21.44
C ALA A 66 6.63 -3.16 -21.04
N LEU A 67 6.94 -2.20 -20.17
CA LEU A 67 8.22 -2.20 -19.45
C LEU A 67 8.34 -3.57 -18.76
N GLY A 68 9.28 -4.40 -19.24
CA GLY A 68 9.40 -5.80 -18.84
C GLY A 68 9.64 -5.99 -17.34
N GLU A 69 10.13 -4.96 -16.66
CA GLU A 69 10.39 -4.96 -15.24
C GLU A 69 9.19 -4.41 -14.45
N ARG A 70 8.18 -5.25 -14.23
CA ARG A 70 7.17 -4.98 -13.19
C ARG A 70 7.81 -5.22 -11.82
N THR A 71 7.57 -4.32 -10.87
CA THR A 71 8.15 -4.45 -9.53
C THR A 71 7.57 -5.65 -8.78
N ASP A 72 6.29 -5.95 -8.98
CA ASP A 72 5.52 -6.99 -8.29
C ASP A 72 5.50 -8.37 -9.00
N PHE A 73 6.33 -8.54 -10.03
CA PHE A 73 6.35 -9.74 -10.85
C PHE A 73 7.77 -10.14 -11.27
N VAL A 74 7.96 -11.46 -11.40
CA VAL A 74 9.13 -12.04 -12.06
C VAL A 74 8.77 -12.22 -13.53
N GLY A 75 9.08 -11.21 -14.33
CA GLY A 75 8.92 -11.23 -15.77
C GLY A 75 10.25 -11.38 -16.47
N GLY A 76 10.31 -12.25 -17.48
CA GLY A 76 11.42 -12.28 -18.43
C GLY A 76 11.19 -11.28 -19.57
N LEU A 77 12.27 -10.93 -20.27
CA LEU A 77 12.18 -10.29 -21.57
C LEU A 77 11.53 -11.28 -22.56
N GLY A 78 10.39 -10.91 -23.14
CA GLY A 78 9.67 -11.76 -24.07
C GLY A 78 8.19 -11.40 -24.20
N SER A 79 7.52 -12.02 -25.16
CA SER A 79 6.06 -11.96 -25.28
C SER A 79 5.40 -12.93 -24.29
N PHE A 80 4.16 -12.67 -23.92
CA PHE A 80 3.36 -13.57 -23.09
C PHE A 80 2.20 -14.11 -23.91
N ILE A 81 1.84 -15.38 -23.67
CA ILE A 81 0.61 -15.96 -24.23
C ILE A 81 -0.57 -15.40 -23.43
N ASP A 82 -1.13 -14.30 -23.95
CA ASP A 82 -2.23 -13.52 -23.36
C ASP A 82 -1.90 -12.89 -21.98
N TYR A 83 -2.82 -12.11 -21.43
CA TYR A 83 -2.69 -11.49 -20.12
C TYR A 83 -2.61 -12.53 -18.99
N GLU A 84 -1.82 -12.26 -17.95
CA GLU A 84 -1.61 -13.19 -16.83
C GLU A 84 -2.92 -13.66 -16.17
N LYS A 85 -3.88 -12.73 -15.98
CA LYS A 85 -5.15 -12.99 -15.28
C LYS A 85 -6.30 -13.41 -16.21
N SER A 86 -6.05 -13.71 -17.48
CA SER A 86 -7.11 -14.14 -18.40
C SER A 86 -7.57 -15.57 -18.08
N LYS A 87 -8.85 -15.72 -17.72
CA LYS A 87 -9.49 -17.04 -17.53
C LYS A 87 -9.80 -17.70 -18.88
N TYR A 88 -10.23 -16.89 -19.84
CA TYR A 88 -10.55 -17.31 -21.21
C TYR A 88 -9.70 -16.49 -22.16
N LEU A 89 -9.08 -17.19 -23.11
CA LEU A 89 -8.22 -16.58 -24.12
C LEU A 89 -9.09 -16.14 -25.29
N LYS A 90 -8.75 -15.01 -25.87
CA LYS A 90 -9.49 -14.40 -26.97
C LYS A 90 -8.57 -14.19 -28.16
N ASP A 91 -9.14 -14.23 -29.35
CA ASP A 91 -8.46 -13.84 -30.58
C ASP A 91 -8.14 -12.35 -30.62
N LYS A 92 -7.35 -11.94 -31.62
CA LYS A 92 -7.10 -10.53 -32.00
C LYS A 92 -8.38 -9.70 -32.03
N SER A 93 -9.47 -10.28 -32.54
CA SER A 93 -10.77 -9.61 -32.69
C SER A 93 -11.60 -9.59 -31.39
N GLY A 94 -11.08 -10.15 -30.29
CA GLY A 94 -11.77 -10.23 -29.00
C GLY A 94 -12.78 -11.38 -28.84
N LYS A 95 -12.91 -12.25 -29.87
CA LYS A 95 -13.76 -13.44 -29.82
C LYS A 95 -13.13 -14.54 -28.96
N LEU A 96 -13.94 -15.30 -28.23
CA LEU A 96 -13.47 -16.44 -27.46
C LEU A 96 -12.99 -17.56 -28.39
N LEU A 97 -11.86 -18.19 -28.05
CA LEU A 97 -11.37 -19.35 -28.79
C LEU A 97 -12.31 -20.55 -28.65
N PRO A 98 -12.36 -21.47 -29.62
CA PRO A 98 -13.08 -22.74 -29.46
C PRO A 98 -12.48 -23.58 -28.32
N PRO A 99 -13.26 -24.50 -27.72
CA PRO A 99 -12.82 -25.28 -26.55
C PRO A 99 -11.51 -26.07 -26.73
N SER A 100 -11.27 -26.60 -27.93
CA SER A 100 -10.06 -27.32 -28.31
C SER A 100 -8.82 -26.43 -28.21
N GLU A 101 -8.86 -25.27 -28.86
CA GLU A 101 -7.79 -24.26 -28.83
C GLU A 101 -7.61 -23.67 -27.45
N GLN A 102 -8.71 -23.43 -26.72
CA GLN A 102 -8.66 -22.97 -25.34
C GLN A 102 -7.82 -23.92 -24.47
N LYS A 103 -7.98 -25.23 -24.63
CA LYS A 103 -7.20 -26.26 -23.93
C LYS A 103 -5.74 -26.25 -24.37
N LEU A 104 -5.48 -26.16 -25.68
CA LEU A 104 -4.13 -26.10 -26.25
C LEU A 104 -3.34 -24.90 -25.70
N PHE A 105 -3.87 -23.69 -25.85
CA PHE A 105 -3.17 -22.48 -25.42
C PHE A 105 -3.07 -22.36 -23.90
N ARG A 106 -4.02 -22.90 -23.13
CA ARG A 106 -3.85 -23.03 -21.67
C ARG A 106 -2.67 -23.93 -21.31
N ARG A 107 -2.50 -25.07 -22.01
CA ARG A 107 -1.34 -25.96 -21.82
C ARG A 107 -0.05 -25.24 -22.19
N LEU A 108 -0.01 -24.56 -23.33
CA LEU A 108 1.16 -23.79 -23.77
C LEU A 108 1.51 -22.68 -22.78
N LYS A 109 0.53 -21.90 -22.33
CA LYS A 109 0.71 -20.85 -21.30
C LYS A 109 1.27 -21.42 -20.00
N LYS A 110 0.79 -22.59 -19.57
CA LYS A 110 1.31 -23.29 -18.37
C LYS A 110 2.77 -23.73 -18.55
N ASN A 111 3.10 -24.31 -19.70
CA ASN A 111 4.47 -24.75 -20.02
C ASN A 111 5.41 -23.55 -20.17
N TYR A 112 4.97 -22.46 -20.80
CA TYR A 112 5.75 -21.23 -20.93
C TYR A 112 6.09 -20.62 -19.56
N ALA A 113 5.09 -20.53 -18.68
CA ALA A 113 5.29 -20.03 -17.32
C ALA A 113 6.18 -20.93 -16.45
N GLN A 114 6.44 -22.17 -16.85
CA GLN A 114 7.28 -23.11 -16.10
C GLN A 114 8.75 -22.64 -16.06
N PHE A 115 9.28 -22.03 -17.11
CA PHE A 115 10.68 -21.56 -17.12
C PHE A 115 10.93 -20.41 -16.13
N LEU A 116 9.96 -19.53 -15.94
CA LEU A 116 9.98 -18.47 -14.91
C LEU A 116 10.03 -19.05 -13.49
N ARG A 117 9.53 -20.28 -13.31
CA ARG A 117 9.48 -20.96 -12.01
C ARG A 117 10.74 -21.73 -11.65
N ILE A 118 11.62 -22.01 -12.63
CA ILE A 118 12.73 -22.96 -12.48
C ILE A 118 14.11 -22.29 -12.52
N LYS A 119 14.32 -21.30 -13.40
CA LYS A 119 15.65 -20.69 -13.57
C LYS A 119 15.87 -19.54 -12.60
N ASN A 120 16.76 -19.67 -11.61
CA ASN A 120 17.31 -18.65 -10.68
C ASN A 120 16.33 -17.69 -9.96
N HIS A 121 15.07 -17.65 -10.37
CA HIS A 121 14.00 -16.79 -9.90
C HIS A 121 12.92 -17.60 -9.16
N GLU A 122 13.15 -18.89 -8.89
CA GLU A 122 12.18 -19.75 -8.21
C GLU A 122 11.71 -19.12 -6.89
N THR A 123 12.69 -18.67 -6.10
CA THR A 123 12.47 -18.09 -4.77
C THR A 123 11.68 -16.79 -4.89
N GLU A 124 12.09 -15.90 -5.78
CA GLU A 124 11.44 -14.63 -6.03
C GLU A 124 9.99 -14.81 -6.52
N TYR A 125 9.76 -15.77 -7.41
CA TYR A 125 8.42 -16.13 -7.89
C TYR A 125 7.52 -16.64 -6.76
N ARG A 126 8.04 -17.53 -5.89
CA ARG A 126 7.30 -18.01 -4.72
C ARG A 126 6.97 -16.85 -3.78
N ILE A 127 7.92 -15.95 -3.54
CA ILE A 127 7.74 -14.78 -2.67
C ILE A 127 6.70 -13.80 -3.21
N PHE A 128 6.73 -13.45 -4.50
CA PHE A 128 5.72 -12.54 -5.05
C PHE A 128 4.33 -13.18 -5.13
N ASN A 129 4.23 -14.50 -5.29
CA ASN A 129 2.95 -15.18 -5.12
C ASN A 129 2.42 -15.07 -3.68
N ILE A 130 3.30 -15.22 -2.68
CA ILE A 130 2.93 -15.03 -1.27
C ILE A 130 2.51 -13.58 -1.02
N LEU A 131 3.30 -12.60 -1.49
CA LEU A 131 2.97 -11.18 -1.42
C LEU A 131 1.60 -10.89 -2.04
N ASN A 132 1.29 -11.46 -3.20
CA ASN A 132 0.00 -11.29 -3.86
C ASN A 132 -1.16 -11.88 -3.04
N LYS A 133 -1.00 -13.08 -2.48
CA LYS A 133 -2.02 -13.70 -1.60
C LYS A 133 -2.26 -12.86 -0.35
N ILE A 134 -1.20 -12.40 0.31
CA ILE A 134 -1.27 -11.61 1.54
C ILE A 134 -1.83 -10.22 1.25
N SER A 135 -1.45 -9.61 0.13
CA SER A 135 -1.99 -8.33 -0.30
C SER A 135 -3.50 -8.39 -0.51
N LEU A 136 -4.01 -9.48 -1.10
CA LEU A 136 -5.45 -9.69 -1.25
C LEU A 136 -6.14 -9.95 0.09
N TYR A 137 -5.52 -10.75 0.96
CA TYR A 137 -6.08 -11.08 2.28
C TYR A 137 -6.20 -9.84 3.19
N LEU A 138 -5.16 -9.00 3.23
CA LEU A 138 -5.12 -7.77 4.02
C LEU A 138 -5.74 -6.56 3.28
N ASN A 139 -6.29 -6.75 2.08
CA ASN A 139 -6.80 -5.67 1.22
C ASN A 139 -5.80 -4.51 1.03
N LEU A 140 -4.51 -4.82 0.81
CA LEU A 140 -3.46 -3.83 0.63
C LEU A 140 -3.65 -3.04 -0.66
N ASN A 141 -3.38 -1.73 -0.59
CA ASN A 141 -3.30 -0.89 -1.78
C ASN A 141 -2.18 -1.38 -2.72
N LYS A 142 -2.38 -1.20 -4.03
CA LYS A 142 -1.40 -1.52 -5.08
C LYS A 142 -0.05 -0.83 -4.82
N ASN A 143 -0.07 0.40 -4.29
CA ASN A 143 1.15 1.12 -3.93
C ASN A 143 1.97 0.37 -2.87
N ILE A 144 1.33 -0.06 -1.77
CA ILE A 144 1.98 -0.85 -0.71
C ILE A 144 2.60 -2.11 -1.30
N ARG A 145 1.85 -2.84 -2.16
CA ARG A 145 2.34 -4.06 -2.81
C ARG A 145 3.56 -3.80 -3.69
N ASN A 146 3.49 -2.77 -4.53
CA ASN A 146 4.58 -2.41 -5.45
C ASN A 146 5.83 -1.96 -4.70
N ASN A 147 5.64 -1.16 -3.64
CA ASN A 147 6.74 -0.70 -2.78
C ASN A 147 7.38 -1.86 -2.02
N ALA A 148 6.58 -2.78 -1.46
CA ALA A 148 7.09 -3.97 -0.80
C ALA A 148 7.91 -4.85 -1.75
N ALA A 149 7.44 -5.03 -2.99
CA ALA A 149 8.16 -5.79 -4.00
C ALA A 149 9.46 -5.09 -4.43
N TYR A 150 9.43 -3.76 -4.60
CA TYR A 150 10.61 -2.95 -4.87
C TYR A 150 11.67 -3.06 -3.75
N TYR A 151 11.25 -2.95 -2.47
CA TYR A 151 12.17 -3.09 -1.34
C TYR A 151 12.79 -4.48 -1.26
N TYR A 152 12.01 -5.53 -1.51
CA TYR A 152 12.52 -6.89 -1.59
C TYR A 152 13.60 -7.03 -2.68
N LYS A 153 13.32 -6.59 -3.92
CA LYS A 153 14.30 -6.63 -5.03
C LYS A 153 15.57 -5.82 -4.69
N LYS A 154 15.41 -4.64 -4.08
CA LYS A 154 16.53 -3.78 -3.69
C LYS A 154 17.44 -4.47 -2.67
N ILE A 155 16.88 -5.17 -1.69
CA ILE A 155 17.66 -5.88 -0.66
C ILE A 155 18.35 -7.10 -1.27
N VAL A 156 17.63 -7.93 -2.02
CA VAL A 156 18.19 -9.14 -2.66
C VAL A 156 19.32 -8.81 -3.63
N LYS A 157 19.25 -7.65 -4.31
CA LYS A 157 20.32 -7.20 -5.21
C LYS A 157 21.61 -6.81 -4.48
N ASN A 158 21.49 -6.32 -3.24
CA ASN A 158 22.61 -5.74 -2.51
C ASN A 158 23.16 -6.64 -1.39
N GLU A 159 22.45 -7.71 -1.02
CA GLU A 159 22.87 -8.68 0.00
C GLU A 159 23.28 -9.99 -0.68
N GLU A 160 24.41 -10.57 -0.27
CA GLU A 160 24.91 -11.84 -0.81
C GLU A 160 24.00 -13.03 -0.45
N LYS A 161 23.49 -13.07 0.79
CA LYS A 161 22.64 -14.15 1.30
C LYS A 161 21.54 -13.61 2.20
N VAL A 162 20.29 -13.85 1.81
CA VAL A 162 19.12 -13.57 2.63
C VAL A 162 18.88 -14.69 3.62
N ILE A 163 18.79 -14.36 4.92
CA ILE A 163 18.52 -15.30 6.02
C ILE A 163 17.23 -16.09 5.77
N ASN A 164 16.13 -15.38 5.55
CA ASN A 164 14.83 -15.97 5.28
C ASN A 164 14.01 -15.02 4.40
N ASN A 165 13.68 -15.49 3.20
CA ASN A 165 12.96 -14.70 2.21
C ASN A 165 11.51 -14.41 2.66
N ILE A 166 10.90 -15.27 3.48
CA ILE A 166 9.53 -15.10 3.98
C ILE A 166 9.48 -14.00 5.05
N SER A 167 10.40 -14.00 6.01
CA SER A 167 10.46 -12.91 7.00
C SER A 167 10.89 -11.60 6.36
N LEU A 168 11.76 -11.65 5.34
CA LEU A 168 12.14 -10.47 4.56
C LEU A 168 10.95 -9.84 3.84
N ILE A 169 10.13 -10.62 3.11
CA ILE A 169 8.97 -10.03 2.43
C ILE A 169 7.93 -9.50 3.42
N ALA A 170 7.74 -10.17 4.56
CA ALA A 170 6.89 -9.67 5.64
C ALA A 170 7.39 -8.32 6.18
N PHE A 171 8.71 -8.16 6.34
CA PHE A 171 9.32 -6.89 6.73
C PHE A 171 9.16 -5.82 5.64
N CYS A 172 9.31 -6.16 4.37
CA CYS A 172 9.08 -5.22 3.26
C CYS A 172 7.63 -4.74 3.20
N ILE A 173 6.64 -5.62 3.45
CA ILE A 173 5.23 -5.24 3.55
C ILE A 173 5.02 -4.29 4.73
N PHE A 174 5.56 -4.63 5.90
CA PHE A 174 5.50 -3.78 7.09
C PHE A 174 6.12 -2.40 6.83
N PHE A 175 7.32 -2.36 6.26
CA PHE A 175 8.02 -1.12 5.97
C PHE A 175 7.29 -0.26 4.92
N ALA A 176 6.74 -0.88 3.88
CA ALA A 176 5.92 -0.19 2.88
C ALA A 176 4.61 0.36 3.48
N ALA A 177 3.92 -0.44 4.31
CA ALA A 177 2.70 0.00 4.99
C ALA A 177 2.96 1.20 5.92
N ARG A 178 4.14 1.28 6.56
CA ARG A 178 4.50 2.41 7.42
C ARG A 178 4.81 3.70 6.66
N LYS A 179 5.29 3.60 5.41
CA LYS A 179 5.59 4.77 4.58
C LYS A 179 4.36 5.36 3.90
N GLU A 180 3.32 4.56 3.70
CA GLU A 180 2.08 4.99 3.08
C GLU A 180 1.13 5.60 4.13
N TYR A 181 0.76 6.87 3.96
CA TYR A 181 -0.10 7.63 4.89
C TYR A 181 -1.59 7.33 4.77
N HIS A 182 -1.98 6.15 4.27
CA HIS A 182 -3.40 5.81 4.18
C HIS A 182 -4.00 5.56 5.57
N ASN A 183 -5.27 5.95 5.76
CA ASN A 183 -6.05 6.09 7.01
C ASN A 183 -6.16 4.89 7.97
N ALA A 184 -5.28 3.90 7.88
CA ALA A 184 -5.14 2.86 8.88
C ALA A 184 -3.80 2.12 8.71
N PRO A 185 -2.81 2.33 9.59
CA PRO A 185 -1.60 1.53 9.56
C PRO A 185 -1.93 0.09 9.91
N ILE A 186 -1.45 -0.84 9.10
CA ILE A 186 -1.58 -2.27 9.40
C ILE A 186 -0.58 -2.62 10.50
N THR A 187 -1.05 -3.32 11.53
CA THR A 187 -0.17 -3.71 12.63
C THR A 187 0.73 -4.86 12.22
N ILE A 188 1.90 -4.96 12.85
CA ILE A 188 2.82 -6.08 12.59
C ILE A 188 2.20 -7.44 12.98
N ASN A 189 1.29 -7.44 13.95
CA ASN A 189 0.54 -8.62 14.36
C ASN A 189 -0.42 -9.06 13.25
N GLU A 190 -1.18 -8.13 12.65
CA GLU A 190 -2.05 -8.43 11.49
C GLU A 190 -1.26 -9.05 10.33
N ILE A 191 -0.06 -8.52 10.05
CA ILE A 191 0.83 -9.10 9.03
C ILE A 191 1.23 -10.51 9.42
N SER A 192 1.73 -10.71 10.64
CA SER A 192 2.14 -12.02 11.15
C SER A 192 1.01 -13.05 11.06
N ASP A 193 -0.19 -12.69 11.49
CA ASP A 193 -1.38 -13.54 11.45
C ASP A 193 -1.75 -13.90 10.01
N ALA A 194 -1.67 -12.96 9.07
CA ALA A 194 -1.89 -13.23 7.66
C ALA A 194 -0.91 -14.27 7.11
N PHE A 195 0.39 -14.17 7.43
CA PHE A 195 1.37 -15.18 7.03
C PHE A 195 1.07 -16.55 7.65
N GLN A 196 0.71 -16.60 8.94
CA GLN A 196 0.37 -17.84 9.64
C GLN A 196 -0.87 -18.51 9.05
N ASN A 197 -1.89 -17.74 8.66
CA ASN A 197 -3.10 -18.24 8.00
C ASN A 197 -2.81 -18.94 6.66
N PHE A 198 -1.73 -18.55 5.96
CA PHE A 198 -1.26 -19.21 4.75
C PHE A 198 -0.23 -20.33 5.01
N GLY A 199 -0.02 -20.72 6.26
CA GLY A 199 0.87 -21.83 6.66
C GLY A 199 2.34 -21.43 6.82
N HIS A 200 2.66 -20.13 6.86
CA HIS A 200 4.02 -19.66 7.05
C HIS A 200 4.34 -19.39 8.52
N ARG A 201 5.45 -19.94 9.02
CA ARG A 201 5.91 -19.73 10.40
C ARG A 201 6.61 -18.37 10.54
N VAL A 202 5.82 -17.32 10.68
CA VAL A 202 6.28 -15.94 10.86
C VAL A 202 5.74 -15.41 12.17
N ASN A 203 6.60 -14.76 12.95
CA ASN A 203 6.25 -14.09 14.21
C ASN A 203 6.65 -12.61 14.13
N PRO A 204 6.00 -11.69 14.86
CA PRO A 204 6.34 -10.26 14.83
C PRO A 204 7.80 -9.99 15.18
N ARG A 205 8.33 -10.73 16.17
CA ARG A 205 9.74 -10.66 16.57
C ARG A 205 10.70 -11.09 15.45
N LEU A 206 10.34 -12.12 14.68
CA LEU A 206 11.14 -12.59 13.55
C LEU A 206 11.17 -11.55 12.42
N ILE A 207 10.02 -10.97 12.10
CA ILE A 207 9.91 -9.90 11.09
C ILE A 207 10.83 -8.74 11.44
N LEU A 208 10.82 -8.28 12.70
CA LEU A 208 11.65 -7.16 13.14
C LEU A 208 13.13 -7.54 13.22
N ARG A 209 13.47 -8.66 13.86
CA ARG A 209 14.85 -9.10 14.04
C ARG A 209 15.56 -9.25 12.69
N ASP A 210 14.92 -9.95 11.75
CA ASP A 210 15.50 -10.19 10.44
C ASP A 210 15.46 -8.89 9.60
N GLY A 211 14.40 -8.08 9.73
CA GLY A 211 14.23 -6.83 9.02
C GLY A 211 15.22 -5.71 9.39
N ILE A 212 15.57 -5.60 10.68
CA ILE A 212 16.55 -4.60 11.16
C ILE A 212 17.88 -4.75 10.43
N ARG A 213 18.32 -5.99 10.18
CA ARG A 213 19.54 -6.27 9.44
C ARG A 213 19.55 -5.65 8.05
N TYR A 214 18.40 -5.57 7.37
CA TYR A 214 18.33 -5.04 6.00
C TYR A 214 17.90 -3.57 5.94
N LYS A 215 17.65 -2.95 7.10
CA LYS A 215 17.13 -1.58 7.18
C LYS A 215 18.11 -0.58 6.55
N HIS A 216 19.42 -0.81 6.60
CA HIS A 216 20.42 0.09 6.01
C HIS A 216 20.33 0.19 4.48
N TYR A 217 19.77 -0.80 3.80
CA TYR A 217 19.49 -0.70 2.36
C TYR A 217 18.25 0.16 2.03
N LEU A 218 17.44 0.46 3.04
CA LEU A 218 16.20 1.22 2.93
C LEU A 218 16.41 2.65 3.47
N ASN A 219 15.81 3.64 2.83
CA ASN A 219 15.92 5.04 3.30
C ASN A 219 15.29 5.18 4.69
N ASN A 220 15.99 5.85 5.61
CA ASN A 220 15.74 5.81 7.06
C ASN A 220 14.58 6.72 7.54
N ASP A 221 13.80 7.30 6.64
CA ASP A 221 12.82 8.36 6.95
C ASP A 221 11.49 7.85 7.53
N SER A 222 11.48 6.73 8.25
CA SER A 222 10.24 6.16 8.79
C SER A 222 9.76 6.93 10.03
N ILE A 223 8.61 7.61 9.91
CA ILE A 223 7.97 8.32 11.02
C ILE A 223 7.26 7.29 11.93
N PRO A 224 7.31 7.43 13.27
CA PRO A 224 6.50 6.63 14.18
C PRO A 224 5.02 6.92 13.97
N HIS A 225 4.19 5.87 13.92
CA HIS A 225 2.74 6.02 13.87
C HIS A 225 2.22 6.65 15.16
N LYS A 226 1.20 7.49 15.01
CA LYS A 226 0.51 8.14 16.13
C LYS A 226 -0.83 7.46 16.38
N SER A 227 -1.46 7.75 17.51
CA SER A 227 -2.77 7.18 17.87
C SER A 227 -3.87 7.65 16.91
N GLU A 228 -3.74 8.88 16.42
CA GLU A 228 -4.59 9.54 15.42
C GLU A 228 -4.73 8.70 14.14
N ASP A 229 -3.64 8.04 13.71
CA ASP A 229 -3.60 7.24 12.48
C ASP A 229 -4.57 6.05 12.54
N TYR A 230 -4.89 5.56 13.76
CA TYR A 230 -5.75 4.41 13.98
C TYR A 230 -7.21 4.79 14.29
N LEU A 231 -7.50 6.08 14.50
CA LEU A 231 -8.80 6.55 14.97
C LEU A 231 -9.94 6.06 14.08
N ILE A 232 -9.86 6.32 12.79
CA ILE A 232 -10.95 6.03 11.85
C ILE A 232 -11.18 4.52 11.77
N ARG A 233 -10.11 3.73 11.66
CA ARG A 233 -10.22 2.26 11.60
C ARG A 233 -10.86 1.69 12.85
N LEU A 234 -10.34 2.01 14.04
CA LEU A 234 -10.81 1.40 15.28
C LEU A 234 -12.25 1.79 15.60
N VAL A 235 -12.65 3.03 15.31
CA VAL A 235 -14.05 3.44 15.46
C VAL A 235 -14.96 2.69 14.47
N ASN A 236 -14.51 2.48 13.24
CA ASN A 236 -15.26 1.68 12.27
C ASN A 236 -15.42 0.22 12.76
N GLU A 237 -14.34 -0.42 13.22
CA GLU A 237 -14.37 -1.78 13.77
C GLU A 237 -15.38 -1.91 14.93
N VAL A 238 -15.31 -0.99 15.90
CA VAL A 238 -16.21 -0.97 17.07
C VAL A 238 -17.67 -0.74 16.65
N THR A 239 -17.93 0.16 15.71
CA THR A 239 -19.30 0.46 15.28
C THR A 239 -19.90 -0.62 14.38
N THR A 240 -19.07 -1.39 13.66
CA THR A 240 -19.51 -2.55 12.88
C THR A 240 -19.83 -3.77 13.73
N HIS A 241 -19.36 -3.84 14.97
CA HIS A 241 -19.58 -4.97 15.86
C HIS A 241 -21.07 -5.27 16.10
N GLU A 242 -21.44 -6.55 16.02
CA GLU A 242 -22.84 -7.01 16.04
C GLU A 242 -23.57 -6.62 17.34
N CYS A 243 -22.91 -6.80 18.48
CA CYS A 243 -23.48 -6.50 19.80
C CYS A 243 -23.73 -5.01 20.06
N LEU A 244 -23.25 -4.10 19.20
CA LEU A 244 -23.44 -2.67 19.40
C LEU A 244 -24.90 -2.26 19.17
N LYS A 245 -25.55 -2.82 18.14
CA LYS A 245 -26.95 -2.48 17.78
C LYS A 245 -27.90 -2.79 18.93
N GLU A 246 -27.88 -4.03 19.41
CA GLU A 246 -28.72 -4.45 20.53
C GLU A 246 -28.51 -3.60 21.78
N ARG A 247 -27.28 -3.12 21.98
CA ARG A 247 -26.92 -2.39 23.18
C ARG A 247 -27.33 -0.92 23.12
N ILE A 248 -27.33 -0.32 21.93
CA ILE A 248 -27.93 1.01 21.70
C ILE A 248 -29.42 0.95 22.06
N ASP A 249 -30.13 -0.09 21.58
CA ASP A 249 -31.56 -0.28 21.85
C ASP A 249 -31.82 -0.54 23.34
N LYS A 250 -31.09 -1.48 23.95
CA LYS A 250 -31.23 -1.83 25.39
C LYS A 250 -30.88 -0.68 26.34
N LYS A 251 -30.04 0.27 25.93
CA LYS A 251 -29.64 1.41 26.76
C LYS A 251 -30.46 2.68 26.49
N GLY A 252 -31.40 2.63 25.55
CA GLY A 252 -32.27 3.75 25.22
C GLY A 252 -31.50 4.97 24.70
N ALA A 253 -30.40 4.75 23.97
CA ALA A 253 -29.63 5.85 23.42
C ALA A 253 -30.40 6.51 22.26
N PHE A 254 -30.53 7.83 22.29
CA PHE A 254 -31.30 8.61 21.30
C PHE A 254 -30.59 8.76 19.93
N TRP A 255 -29.55 7.98 19.65
CA TRP A 255 -28.68 8.20 18.50
C TRP A 255 -28.78 7.10 17.47
N SER A 256 -28.78 7.50 16.21
CA SER A 256 -28.50 6.59 15.11
C SER A 256 -27.06 6.08 15.20
N LYS A 257 -26.78 4.91 14.60
CA LYS A 257 -25.42 4.35 14.53
C LYS A 257 -24.41 5.33 13.94
N GLN A 258 -24.81 6.08 12.91
CA GLN A 258 -23.95 7.08 12.24
C GLN A 258 -23.70 8.30 13.13
N GLU A 259 -24.73 8.79 13.85
CA GLU A 259 -24.55 9.88 14.81
C GLU A 259 -23.62 9.49 15.96
N PHE A 260 -23.77 8.27 16.49
CA PHE A 260 -22.88 7.76 17.52
C PHE A 260 -21.43 7.72 17.04
N GLN A 261 -21.21 7.18 15.83
CA GLN A 261 -19.89 7.13 15.19
C GLN A 261 -19.26 8.52 15.06
N ASN A 262 -20.01 9.50 14.52
CA ASN A 262 -19.52 10.87 14.34
C ASN A 262 -19.19 11.54 15.68
N LYS A 263 -20.08 11.41 16.67
CA LYS A 263 -19.84 11.96 18.02
C LYS A 263 -18.62 11.32 18.68
N LEU A 264 -18.42 10.03 18.49
CA LEU A 264 -17.28 9.31 19.04
C LEU A 264 -15.97 9.75 18.38
N ILE A 265 -15.94 9.93 17.06
CA ILE A 265 -14.77 10.46 16.34
C ILE A 265 -14.42 11.86 16.83
N ILE A 266 -15.40 12.76 16.91
CA ILE A 266 -15.20 14.13 17.40
C ILE A 266 -14.64 14.10 18.83
N LYS A 267 -15.26 13.32 19.72
CA LYS A 267 -14.82 13.26 21.11
C LYS A 267 -13.43 12.65 21.26
N CYS A 268 -13.07 11.67 20.45
CA CYS A 268 -11.72 11.13 20.43
C CYS A 268 -10.68 12.16 19.97
N ARG A 269 -11.00 13.01 18.97
CA ARG A 269 -10.11 14.09 18.52
C ARG A 269 -9.89 15.12 19.63
N GLU A 270 -10.96 15.56 20.30
CA GLU A 270 -10.87 16.46 21.46
C GLU A 270 -9.92 15.89 22.53
N ILE A 271 -10.09 14.61 22.90
CA ILE A 271 -9.22 13.95 23.89
C ILE A 271 -7.75 13.88 23.42
N LEU A 272 -7.52 13.65 22.13
CA LEU A 272 -6.17 13.57 21.57
C LEU A 272 -5.49 14.95 21.54
N GLU A 273 -6.24 16.01 21.26
CA GLU A 273 -5.76 17.41 21.33
C GLU A 273 -5.39 17.79 22.77
N ASP A 274 -6.22 17.42 23.74
CA ASP A 274 -5.98 17.66 25.17
C ASP A 274 -4.84 16.79 25.75
N LEU A 275 -4.46 15.71 25.05
CA LEU A 275 -3.42 14.77 25.49
C LEU A 275 -2.15 14.94 24.65
N PRO A 276 -1.23 15.86 25.02
CA PRO A 276 0.00 16.10 24.28
C PRO A 276 0.91 14.87 24.25
N MET A 277 1.77 14.77 23.22
CA MET A 277 2.62 13.61 22.96
C MET A 277 3.50 13.22 24.16
N TRP A 278 3.94 14.19 24.95
CA TRP A 278 4.69 13.97 26.19
C TRP A 278 3.91 13.13 27.22
N LYS A 279 2.61 13.42 27.42
CA LYS A 279 1.76 12.69 28.38
C LYS A 279 1.44 11.27 27.91
N ARG A 280 1.39 11.05 26.59
CA ARG A 280 1.17 9.71 26.00
C ARG A 280 2.31 8.76 26.36
N GLY A 281 3.56 9.26 26.38
CA GLY A 281 4.76 8.50 26.75
C GLY A 281 5.08 7.35 25.78
N GLY A 282 5.86 6.37 26.23
CA GLY A 282 6.28 5.18 25.45
C GLY A 282 5.20 4.11 25.25
N ARG A 283 3.92 4.48 25.31
CA ARG A 283 2.79 3.54 25.19
C ARG A 283 2.53 3.19 23.73
N ASN A 284 1.99 1.99 23.49
CA ASN A 284 1.64 1.56 22.15
C ASN A 284 0.48 2.43 21.59
N PRO A 285 0.68 3.18 20.49
CA PRO A 285 -0.33 4.10 19.95
C PRO A 285 -1.65 3.42 19.58
N PHE A 286 -1.60 2.17 19.12
CA PHE A 286 -2.77 1.38 18.74
C PHE A 286 -3.64 1.03 19.95
N ILE A 287 -3.01 0.53 21.02
CA ILE A 287 -3.70 0.15 22.26
C ILE A 287 -4.24 1.39 22.97
N LEU A 288 -3.46 2.48 22.99
CA LEU A 288 -3.88 3.75 23.55
C LEU A 288 -5.13 4.29 22.84
N MET A 289 -5.22 4.18 21.51
CA MET A 289 -6.40 4.60 20.76
C MET A 289 -7.64 3.77 21.14
N GLY A 290 -7.51 2.46 21.34
CA GLY A 290 -8.60 1.63 21.88
C GLY A 290 -9.08 2.08 23.26
N ALA A 291 -8.17 2.48 24.15
CA ALA A 291 -8.50 3.04 25.46
C ALA A 291 -9.13 4.44 25.37
N ILE A 292 -8.73 5.27 24.40
CA ILE A 292 -9.34 6.58 24.15
C ILE A 292 -10.78 6.42 23.67
N ILE A 293 -11.08 5.44 22.80
CA ILE A 293 -12.46 5.13 22.38
C ILE A 293 -13.33 4.77 23.58
N TYR A 294 -12.80 3.96 24.51
CA TYR A 294 -13.49 3.63 25.76
C TYR A 294 -13.75 4.87 26.64
N LEU A 295 -12.76 5.75 26.78
CA LEU A 295 -12.91 7.00 27.52
C LEU A 295 -13.94 7.93 26.85
N ALA A 296 -13.89 8.07 25.53
CA ALA A 296 -14.78 8.93 24.75
C ALA A 296 -16.24 8.57 24.97
N ASP A 297 -16.59 7.28 24.90
CA ASP A 297 -17.95 6.81 25.18
C ASP A 297 -18.40 7.11 26.61
N LYS A 298 -17.52 6.95 27.61
CA LYS A 298 -17.83 7.33 29.00
C LYS A 298 -18.08 8.83 29.16
N LEU A 299 -17.29 9.68 28.51
CA LEU A 299 -17.48 11.13 28.57
C LEU A 299 -18.76 11.55 27.86
N LEU A 300 -19.09 10.93 26.71
CA LEU A 300 -20.37 11.13 26.03
C LEU A 300 -21.54 10.70 26.92
N ALA A 301 -21.44 9.55 27.59
CA ALA A 301 -22.44 9.07 28.53
C ALA A 301 -22.70 10.07 29.67
N LYS A 302 -21.63 10.64 30.27
CA LYS A 302 -21.74 11.68 31.30
C LYS A 302 -22.37 12.98 30.76
N LYS A 303 -21.95 13.43 29.57
CA LYS A 303 -22.45 14.66 28.93
C LYS A 303 -23.95 14.61 28.64
N TYR A 304 -24.44 13.48 28.15
CA TYR A 304 -25.84 13.30 27.75
C TYR A 304 -26.69 12.60 28.82
N ARG A 305 -26.17 12.42 30.04
CA ARG A 305 -26.84 11.77 31.17
C ARG A 305 -27.45 10.39 30.81
N GLN A 306 -26.70 9.60 30.04
CA GLN A 306 -27.09 8.26 29.63
C GLN A 306 -26.08 7.21 30.10
N LYS A 307 -26.42 5.92 29.97
CA LYS A 307 -25.49 4.83 30.28
C LYS A 307 -24.47 4.66 29.15
N ALA A 308 -23.22 4.36 29.50
CA ALA A 308 -22.17 4.06 28.54
C ALA A 308 -22.53 2.85 27.66
N ILE A 309 -22.33 3.00 26.35
CA ILE A 309 -22.71 2.01 25.35
C ILE A 309 -21.58 0.99 25.21
N LEU A 310 -20.32 1.44 25.18
CA LEU A 310 -19.16 0.58 25.00
C LEU A 310 -18.67 -0.03 26.32
N THR A 311 -18.29 -1.30 26.26
CA THR A 311 -17.55 -1.98 27.32
C THR A 311 -16.14 -2.30 26.87
N GLN A 312 -15.24 -2.55 27.82
CA GLN A 312 -13.88 -3.01 27.52
C GLN A 312 -13.91 -4.30 26.67
N LYS A 313 -14.85 -5.20 26.97
CA LYS A 313 -15.08 -6.45 26.22
C LYS A 313 -15.45 -6.20 24.76
N ILE A 314 -16.43 -5.34 24.49
CA ILE A 314 -16.85 -5.01 23.11
C ILE A 314 -15.69 -4.41 22.31
N ILE A 315 -14.92 -3.51 22.92
CA ILE A 315 -13.76 -2.92 22.25
C ILE A 315 -12.68 -3.98 22.01
N SER A 316 -12.43 -4.86 22.98
CA SER A 316 -11.47 -5.96 22.85
C SER A 316 -11.84 -6.92 21.72
N GLU A 317 -13.10 -7.35 21.66
CA GLU A 317 -13.61 -8.25 20.61
C GLU A 317 -13.55 -7.61 19.23
N ALA A 318 -13.95 -6.33 19.12
CA ALA A 318 -13.94 -5.61 17.84
C ALA A 318 -12.53 -5.34 17.30
N THR A 319 -11.60 -4.96 18.18
CA THR A 319 -10.26 -4.43 17.79
C THR A 319 -9.13 -5.44 17.98
N LYS A 320 -9.41 -6.61 18.57
CA LYS A 320 -8.44 -7.63 19.00
C LYS A 320 -7.37 -7.10 19.97
N ILE A 321 -7.66 -6.01 20.67
CA ILE A 321 -6.80 -5.48 21.75
C ILE A 321 -7.19 -6.18 23.05
N ALA A 322 -6.24 -6.73 23.80
CA ALA A 322 -6.55 -7.39 25.06
C ALA A 322 -7.23 -6.45 26.08
N GLU A 323 -8.30 -6.93 26.73
CA GLU A 323 -9.10 -6.15 27.70
C GLU A 323 -8.26 -5.53 28.82
N TYR A 324 -7.30 -6.29 29.36
CA TYR A 324 -6.42 -5.81 30.44
C TYR A 324 -5.55 -4.64 29.99
N SER A 325 -5.11 -4.61 28.72
CA SER A 325 -4.31 -3.52 28.15
C SER A 325 -5.14 -2.24 27.99
N ILE A 326 -6.40 -2.37 27.56
CA ILE A 326 -7.35 -1.24 27.50
C ILE A 326 -7.56 -0.67 28.92
N ARG A 327 -7.74 -1.55 29.91
CA ARG A 327 -7.93 -1.17 31.30
C ARG A 327 -6.70 -0.47 31.87
N ASP A 328 -5.51 -0.98 31.61
CA ASP A 328 -4.24 -0.41 32.09
C ASP A 328 -4.07 1.04 31.60
N HIS A 329 -4.19 1.27 30.29
CA HIS A 329 -4.12 2.62 29.73
C HIS A 329 -5.24 3.54 30.24
N TYR A 330 -6.44 2.99 30.43
CA TYR A 330 -7.54 3.77 30.96
C TYR A 330 -7.31 4.19 32.42
N VAL A 331 -6.93 3.27 33.31
CA VAL A 331 -6.78 3.55 34.74
C VAL A 331 -5.55 4.38 35.02
N ASN A 332 -4.41 4.07 34.39
CA ASN A 332 -3.14 4.71 34.73
C ASN A 332 -2.94 6.07 34.06
N LEU A 333 -3.56 6.31 32.91
CA LEU A 333 -3.36 7.54 32.12
C LEU A 333 -4.65 8.34 31.96
N LEU A 334 -5.70 7.74 31.40
CA LEU A 334 -6.84 8.51 30.91
C LEU A 334 -7.79 8.94 32.03
N LYS A 335 -8.08 8.05 32.99
CA LYS A 335 -9.01 8.32 34.08
C LYS A 335 -8.55 9.49 34.97
N PRO A 336 -7.29 9.56 35.46
CA PRO A 336 -6.83 10.65 36.31
C PRO A 336 -6.83 12.02 35.62
N ILE A 337 -6.76 12.05 34.29
CA ILE A 337 -6.70 13.30 33.52
C ILE A 337 -8.10 13.82 33.18
N PHE A 338 -9.02 12.92 32.80
CA PHE A 338 -10.30 13.31 32.19
C PHE A 338 -11.53 13.01 33.06
N ILE A 339 -11.38 12.18 34.10
CA ILE A 339 -12.46 11.81 35.01
C ILE A 339 -12.02 12.15 36.41
N ASN A 340 -12.26 13.41 36.78
CA ASN A 340 -12.28 13.85 38.17
C ASN A 340 -13.50 13.27 38.88
#